data_AF-A0A7Y3EGB8-F1
#
_entry.id   AF-A0A7Y3EGB8-F1
#
_cell.length_a   1.000
_cell.length_b   1.000
_cell.length_c   1.000
_cell.angle_alpha   90.00
_cell.angle_beta   90.00
_cell.angle_gamma   90.00
#
_symmetry.space_group_name_H-M   'P 1'
#
loop_
_entity.id
_entity.type
_entity.pdbx_description
1 polymer ?
#
loop_
_entity_poly.entity_id
_entity_poly.type
_entity_poly.pdbx_seq_one_letter_code
_entity_poly.pdbx_strand_id
1 'polypeptide(L)'
;YGMWVQVLEDAPWQFVLHADTLRFHTQHPTVESGFLSFPVERMQGEDFVETLTLDLQRIRADGAALTFSWGHNRVSVPIGVDPGYVMPVEAEEAQRYLGEWTIDQSAAMPPLSVMEAQLEMMTPEMAGAVREMVAMAQEPYTISIEHDAEGRLIFVDPLLAKFWVTDVESVQGILLPRAEGIFDTGTLLMGELASAEVDGPSGGFWEFEFDDDGRAVRMLGRAQDDRIILRAERASGGD
;
A
#
# COMPACT_ATOMS: atom_id res chain seq x y z
N TYR A 1 3.61 -9.55 23.46
CA TYR A 1 3.95 -10.97 23.69
C TYR A 1 5.47 -11.11 23.70
N GLY A 2 6.02 -12.00 24.53
CA GLY A 2 7.42 -12.43 24.43
C GLY A 2 7.56 -13.50 23.34
N MET A 3 8.64 -13.46 22.57
CA MET A 3 8.83 -14.31 21.39
C MET A 3 9.94 -15.33 21.65
N TRP A 4 9.69 -16.61 21.32
CA TRP A 4 10.61 -17.70 21.57
C TRP A 4 10.63 -18.68 20.40
N VAL A 5 11.79 -19.34 20.21
CA VAL A 5 11.93 -20.48 19.31
C VAL A 5 12.41 -21.66 20.15
N GLN A 6 11.62 -22.73 20.19
CA GLN A 6 12.05 -24.00 20.74
C GLN A 6 12.79 -24.78 19.65
N VAL A 7 14.07 -25.02 19.90
CA VAL A 7 14.94 -25.83 19.05
C VAL A 7 14.78 -27.30 19.46
N LEU A 8 14.38 -28.13 18.51
CA LEU A 8 14.27 -29.58 18.66
C LEU A 8 15.24 -30.25 17.67
N GLU A 9 15.85 -31.35 18.08
CA GLU A 9 16.89 -32.06 17.28
C GLU A 9 16.25 -32.92 16.17
N ASP A 10 15.21 -33.68 16.52
CA ASP A 10 14.56 -34.66 15.64
C ASP A 10 13.12 -34.27 15.24
N ALA A 11 12.72 -33.01 15.48
CA ALA A 11 11.37 -32.53 15.23
C ALA A 11 11.37 -31.08 14.70
N PRO A 12 10.30 -30.64 14.01
CA PRO A 12 10.15 -29.24 13.61
C PRO A 12 10.28 -28.31 14.81
N TRP A 13 11.04 -27.24 14.64
CA TRP A 13 11.17 -26.21 15.66
C TRP A 13 9.81 -25.57 15.92
N GLN A 14 9.61 -25.04 17.12
CA GLN A 14 8.34 -24.41 17.48
C GLN A 14 8.54 -22.93 17.72
N PHE A 15 7.77 -22.10 17.03
CA PHE A 15 7.64 -20.70 17.39
C PHE A 15 6.60 -20.57 18.51
N VAL A 16 6.88 -19.71 19.48
CA VAL A 16 6.01 -19.50 20.64
C VAL A 16 5.88 -18.00 20.94
N LEU A 17 4.63 -17.52 20.96
CA LEU A 17 4.28 -16.23 21.56
C LEU A 17 3.78 -16.46 22.97
N HIS A 18 4.42 -15.87 23.95
CA HIS A 18 4.06 -15.99 25.36
C HIS A 18 3.45 -14.68 25.88
N ALA A 19 2.40 -14.76 26.70
CA ALA A 19 1.71 -13.58 27.23
C ALA A 19 2.60 -12.76 28.18
N ASP A 20 3.41 -13.44 28.99
CA ASP A 20 4.39 -12.80 29.88
C ASP A 20 5.59 -12.27 29.08
N THR A 21 5.65 -10.96 28.90
CA THR A 21 6.72 -10.24 28.18
C THR A 21 7.98 -10.01 29.03
N LEU A 22 7.93 -10.26 30.34
CA LEU A 22 9.06 -10.00 31.25
C LEU A 22 10.10 -11.13 31.26
N ARG A 23 9.83 -12.24 30.55
CA ARG A 23 10.68 -13.43 30.54
C ARG A 23 11.91 -13.35 29.64
N PHE A 24 12.26 -12.19 29.09
CA PHE A 24 13.40 -12.04 28.20
C PHE A 24 14.71 -12.56 28.86
N HIS A 25 15.43 -13.46 28.18
CA HIS A 25 16.63 -14.15 28.70
C HIS A 25 16.46 -14.94 30.02
N THR A 26 15.23 -15.36 30.35
CA THR A 26 14.98 -16.28 31.47
C THR A 26 14.84 -17.72 30.97
N GLN A 27 14.49 -18.65 31.87
CA GLN A 27 14.18 -20.03 31.48
C GLN A 27 13.04 -20.05 30.43
N HIS A 28 13.28 -20.78 29.34
CA HIS A 28 12.34 -20.84 28.22
C HIS A 28 10.98 -21.39 28.70
N PRO A 29 9.85 -20.75 28.34
CA PRO A 29 8.54 -21.29 28.63
C PRO A 29 8.36 -22.64 27.91
N THR A 30 7.51 -23.51 28.46
CA THR A 30 7.12 -24.71 27.72
C THR A 30 6.24 -24.28 26.54
N VAL A 31 6.24 -25.07 25.46
CA VAL A 31 5.38 -24.80 24.31
C VAL A 31 3.91 -24.73 24.72
N GLU A 32 3.48 -25.59 25.65
CA GLU A 32 2.10 -25.64 26.15
C GLU A 32 1.70 -24.38 26.94
N SER A 33 2.66 -23.63 27.48
CA SER A 33 2.37 -22.37 28.17
C SER A 33 2.34 -21.16 27.22
N GLY A 34 2.61 -21.37 25.93
CA GLY A 34 2.47 -20.36 24.89
C GLY A 34 1.03 -19.91 24.71
N PHE A 35 0.84 -18.61 24.49
CA PHE A 35 -0.45 -18.07 24.01
C PHE A 35 -0.75 -18.55 22.58
N LEU A 36 0.29 -18.61 21.75
CA LEU A 36 0.24 -19.17 20.40
C LEU A 36 1.51 -19.98 20.17
N SER A 37 1.38 -21.17 19.59
CA SER A 37 2.52 -21.95 19.12
C SER A 37 2.20 -22.71 17.84
N PHE A 38 3.19 -22.78 16.96
CA PHE A 38 3.10 -23.50 15.69
C PHE A 38 4.50 -23.93 15.22
N PRO A 39 4.58 -25.00 14.41
CA PRO A 39 5.85 -25.46 13.85
C PRO A 39 6.42 -24.44 12.87
N VAL A 40 7.75 -24.33 12.86
CA VAL A 40 8.51 -23.51 11.93
C VAL A 40 9.66 -24.31 11.36
N GLU A 41 9.98 -24.04 10.10
CA GLU A 41 11.07 -24.72 9.41
C GLU A 41 12.40 -24.00 9.66
N ARG A 42 13.41 -24.79 10.00
CA ARG A 42 14.79 -24.33 10.04
C ARG A 42 15.35 -24.32 8.62
N MET A 43 15.85 -23.17 8.20
CA MET A 43 16.64 -23.00 7.00
C MET A 43 18.12 -22.84 7.37
N GLN A 44 19.00 -23.26 6.46
CA GLN A 44 20.43 -22.97 6.56
C GLN A 44 20.71 -21.67 5.81
N GLY A 45 21.20 -20.64 6.52
CA GLY A 45 21.66 -19.38 5.93
C GLY A 45 23.05 -19.50 5.34
N GLU A 46 23.30 -18.76 4.25
CA GLU A 46 24.61 -18.69 3.59
C GLU A 46 25.66 -17.98 4.47
N ASP A 47 25.25 -16.89 5.10
CA ASP A 47 26.09 -16.11 6.00
C ASP A 47 26.03 -16.60 7.44
N PHE A 48 27.15 -16.50 8.14
CA PHE A 48 27.24 -16.75 9.57
C PHE A 48 26.92 -15.46 10.36
N VAL A 49 25.96 -15.53 11.28
CA VAL A 49 25.58 -14.40 12.15
C VAL A 49 25.90 -14.73 13.61
N GLU A 50 26.81 -13.98 14.25
CA GLU A 50 27.24 -14.27 15.63
C GLU A 50 26.14 -14.08 16.68
N THR A 51 25.27 -13.08 16.49
CA THR A 51 24.21 -12.71 17.43
C THR A 51 22.85 -13.02 16.83
N LEU A 52 21.86 -13.34 17.67
CA LEU A 52 20.48 -13.46 17.21
C LEU A 52 20.00 -12.13 16.63
N THR A 53 19.78 -12.10 15.32
CA THR A 53 19.16 -10.97 14.63
C THR A 53 17.69 -11.25 14.41
N LEU A 54 16.85 -10.27 14.75
CA LEU A 54 15.44 -10.24 14.41
C LEU A 54 15.24 -9.20 13.31
N ASP A 55 14.60 -9.62 12.24
CA ASP A 55 14.38 -8.76 11.08
C ASP A 55 12.94 -8.90 10.58
N LEU A 56 12.26 -7.77 10.39
CA LEU A 56 10.99 -7.72 9.67
C LEU A 56 11.30 -7.32 8.22
N GLN A 57 11.62 -8.31 7.40
CA GLN A 57 11.78 -8.09 5.97
C GLN A 57 10.44 -8.26 5.26
N ARG A 58 10.32 -7.64 4.09
CA ARG A 58 9.17 -7.80 3.19
C ARG A 58 7.85 -7.47 3.89
N ILE A 59 7.75 -6.24 4.39
CA ILE A 59 6.50 -5.68 4.89
C ILE A 59 5.57 -5.51 3.67
N ARG A 60 4.35 -6.02 3.79
CA ARG A 60 3.27 -5.94 2.81
C ARG A 60 2.04 -5.37 3.51
N ALA A 61 1.03 -4.92 2.76
CA ALA A 61 -0.22 -4.48 3.37
C ALA A 61 -0.93 -5.60 4.15
N ASP A 62 -0.79 -6.86 3.71
CA ASP A 62 -1.41 -8.03 4.30
C ASP A 62 -0.51 -8.75 5.32
N GLY A 63 0.64 -8.19 5.68
CA GLY A 63 1.56 -8.91 6.57
C GLY A 63 3.04 -8.54 6.49
N ALA A 64 3.87 -9.41 7.05
CA ALA A 64 5.32 -9.31 6.98
C ALA A 64 5.97 -10.69 7.10
N ALA A 65 7.25 -10.79 6.75
CA ALA A 65 8.07 -11.97 7.07
C ALA A 65 9.02 -11.63 8.22
N LEU A 66 8.72 -12.17 9.40
CA LEU A 66 9.60 -12.09 10.55
C LEU A 66 10.69 -13.15 10.42
N THR A 67 11.95 -12.72 10.36
CA THR A 67 13.11 -13.59 10.25
C THR A 67 13.95 -13.56 11.52
N PHE A 68 14.34 -14.74 11.98
CA PHE A 68 15.35 -14.92 13.02
C PHE A 68 16.59 -15.55 12.41
N SER A 69 17.78 -15.01 12.70
CA SER A 69 19.05 -15.54 12.22
C SER A 69 20.08 -15.62 13.34
N TRP A 70 20.76 -16.77 13.49
CA TRP A 70 21.90 -16.96 14.40
C TRP A 70 22.76 -18.16 13.97
N GLY A 71 24.08 -18.04 14.07
CA GLY A 71 25.01 -18.93 13.38
C GLY A 71 24.65 -19.01 11.89
N HIS A 72 24.46 -20.23 11.39
CA HIS A 72 23.90 -20.48 10.06
C HIS A 72 22.41 -20.85 10.08
N ASN A 73 21.72 -20.68 11.21
CA ASN A 73 20.30 -20.98 11.30
C ASN A 73 19.50 -19.76 10.89
N ARG A 74 18.46 -20.01 10.09
CA ARG A 74 17.46 -19.01 9.74
C ARG A 74 16.07 -19.61 9.93
N VAL A 75 15.17 -18.85 10.54
CA VAL A 75 13.76 -19.20 10.68
C VAL A 75 12.95 -18.05 10.14
N SER A 76 12.00 -18.33 9.25
CA SER A 76 11.08 -17.31 8.73
C SER A 76 9.66 -17.65 9.15
N VAL A 77 8.99 -16.67 9.75
CA VAL A 77 7.62 -16.75 10.22
C VAL A 77 6.80 -15.79 9.35
N PRO A 78 5.96 -16.29 8.43
CA PRO A 78 5.02 -15.42 7.74
C PRO A 78 3.96 -14.95 8.73
N ILE A 79 3.85 -13.63 8.87
CA ILE A 79 2.81 -12.98 9.66
C ILE A 79 1.81 -12.44 8.66
N GLY A 80 0.62 -13.03 8.63
CA GLY A 80 -0.52 -12.48 7.90
C GLY A 80 -1.38 -11.61 8.81
N VAL A 81 -1.85 -10.50 8.29
CA VAL A 81 -2.94 -9.70 8.85
C VAL A 81 -4.02 -9.58 7.80
N ASP A 82 -5.28 -9.60 8.23
CA ASP A 82 -6.35 -9.16 7.36
C ASP A 82 -6.25 -7.62 7.25
N PRO A 83 -5.92 -7.07 6.07
CA PRO A 83 -5.79 -5.62 5.93
C PRO A 83 -7.13 -4.91 6.08
N GLY A 84 -8.26 -5.65 6.03
CA GLY A 84 -9.60 -5.08 6.07
C GLY A 84 -10.07 -4.48 4.75
N TYR A 85 -9.30 -4.67 3.67
CA TYR A 85 -9.64 -4.19 2.32
C TYR A 85 -9.97 -5.33 1.39
N VAL A 86 -11.03 -5.14 0.60
CA VAL A 86 -11.29 -5.95 -0.59
C VAL A 86 -10.48 -5.31 -1.72
N MET A 87 -9.60 -6.06 -2.36
CA MET A 87 -8.85 -5.63 -3.54
C MET A 87 -9.47 -6.11 -4.88
N PRO A 88 -9.93 -7.37 -5.00
CA PRO A 88 -10.46 -7.82 -6.28
C PRO A 88 -11.86 -7.25 -6.55
N VAL A 89 -12.07 -6.82 -7.78
CA VAL A 89 -13.35 -6.42 -8.37
C VAL A 89 -13.67 -7.40 -9.49
N GLU A 90 -14.89 -7.91 -9.52
CA GLU A 90 -15.32 -8.82 -10.58
C GLU A 90 -15.22 -8.15 -11.96
N ALA A 91 -14.81 -8.90 -12.97
CA ALA A 91 -14.52 -8.32 -14.30
C ALA A 91 -15.72 -7.61 -14.93
N GLU A 92 -16.94 -8.12 -14.71
CA GLU A 92 -18.19 -7.50 -15.19
C GLU A 92 -18.47 -6.17 -14.49
N GLU A 93 -18.21 -6.08 -13.18
CA GLU A 93 -18.33 -4.84 -12.42
C GLU A 93 -17.25 -3.84 -12.81
N ALA A 94 -16.00 -4.32 -12.99
CA ALA A 94 -14.86 -3.51 -13.36
C ALA A 94 -15.10 -2.71 -14.65
N GLN A 95 -15.80 -3.28 -15.64
CA GLN A 95 -16.11 -2.62 -16.92
C GLN A 95 -16.74 -1.24 -16.78
N ARG A 96 -17.49 -1.00 -15.69
CA ARG A 96 -18.13 0.29 -15.42
C ARG A 96 -17.10 1.41 -15.28
N TYR A 97 -15.89 1.11 -14.80
CA TYR A 97 -14.86 2.08 -14.42
C TYR A 97 -13.71 2.22 -15.45
N LEU A 98 -13.46 1.18 -16.26
CA LEU A 98 -12.27 1.12 -17.13
C LEU A 98 -12.25 2.19 -18.21
N GLY A 99 -11.07 2.68 -18.57
CA GLY A 99 -10.85 3.62 -19.66
C GLY A 99 -10.06 4.85 -19.24
N GLU A 100 -10.04 5.85 -20.12
CA GLU A 100 -9.36 7.12 -19.87
C GLU A 100 -10.27 8.12 -19.15
N TRP A 101 -9.67 8.90 -18.25
CA TRP A 101 -10.34 9.90 -17.43
C TRP A 101 -9.55 11.20 -17.45
N THR A 102 -10.22 12.31 -17.73
CA THR A 102 -9.63 13.65 -17.63
C THR A 102 -9.85 14.18 -16.22
N ILE A 103 -8.77 14.24 -15.44
CA ILE A 103 -8.74 14.72 -14.06
C ILE A 103 -8.43 16.23 -14.04
N ASP A 104 -9.13 16.96 -13.17
CA ASP A 104 -8.84 18.33 -12.74
C ASP A 104 -8.66 18.36 -11.21
N GLN A 105 -7.44 18.66 -10.76
CA GLN A 105 -7.07 18.84 -9.35
C GLN A 105 -6.80 20.30 -8.98
N SER A 106 -6.99 21.23 -9.92
CA SER A 106 -6.60 22.64 -9.76
C SER A 106 -7.23 23.29 -8.53
N ALA A 107 -8.46 22.90 -8.18
CA ALA A 107 -9.20 23.41 -7.02
C ALA A 107 -8.62 22.95 -5.67
N ALA A 108 -7.86 21.85 -5.65
CA ALA A 108 -7.25 21.30 -4.45
C ALA A 108 -5.85 21.85 -4.20
N MET A 109 -5.25 22.46 -5.22
CA MET A 109 -3.90 22.98 -5.14
C MET A 109 -3.83 24.15 -4.16
N PRO A 110 -2.89 24.13 -3.20
CA PRO A 110 -2.66 25.28 -2.34
C PRO A 110 -2.24 26.50 -3.18
N PRO A 111 -2.52 27.73 -2.72
CA PRO A 111 -2.04 28.93 -3.40
C PRO A 111 -0.52 28.87 -3.59
N LEU A 112 -0.03 29.34 -4.75
CA LEU A 112 1.40 29.34 -5.07
C LEU A 112 2.27 29.96 -3.97
N SER A 113 1.80 31.02 -3.30
CA SER A 113 2.52 31.65 -2.19
C SER A 113 2.71 30.74 -0.97
N VAL A 114 1.74 29.87 -0.67
CA VAL A 114 1.85 28.87 0.41
C VAL A 114 2.87 27.81 0.02
N MET A 115 2.88 27.41 -1.25
CA MET A 115 3.85 26.44 -1.74
C MET A 115 5.27 27.00 -1.79
N GLU A 116 5.47 28.24 -2.23
CA GLU A 116 6.81 28.85 -2.32
C GLU A 116 7.53 28.80 -0.97
N ALA A 117 6.82 29.09 0.13
CA ALA A 117 7.36 28.96 1.48
C ALA A 117 7.76 27.52 1.84
N GLN A 118 7.03 26.50 1.35
CA GLN A 118 7.41 25.09 1.53
C GLN A 118 8.62 24.71 0.68
N LEU A 119 8.69 25.18 -0.56
CA LEU A 119 9.77 24.90 -1.50
C LEU A 119 11.12 25.46 -1.01
N GLU A 120 11.12 26.60 -0.31
CA GLU A 120 12.33 27.18 0.29
C GLU A 120 12.97 26.28 1.35
N MET A 121 12.20 25.38 1.96
CA MET A 121 12.70 24.42 2.96
C MET A 121 13.23 23.12 2.33
N MET A 122 13.06 22.93 1.03
CA MET A 122 13.46 21.71 0.32
C MET A 122 14.85 21.84 -0.33
N THR A 123 15.43 20.71 -0.71
CA THR A 123 16.62 20.74 -1.58
C THR A 123 16.24 21.29 -2.97
N PRO A 124 17.16 21.89 -3.73
CA PRO A 124 16.85 22.42 -5.06
C PRO A 124 16.26 21.38 -6.03
N GLU A 125 16.71 20.13 -5.93
CA GLU A 125 16.21 19.01 -6.74
C GLU A 125 14.76 18.67 -6.40
N MET A 126 14.46 18.48 -5.10
CA MET A 126 13.09 18.21 -4.64
C MET A 126 12.16 19.38 -4.97
N ALA A 127 12.62 20.62 -4.78
CA ALA A 127 11.84 21.80 -5.10
C ALA A 127 11.52 21.89 -6.60
N GLY A 128 12.46 21.50 -7.47
CA GLY A 128 12.25 21.40 -8.91
C GLY A 128 11.16 20.40 -9.27
N ALA A 129 11.24 19.18 -8.73
CA ALA A 129 10.26 18.12 -8.95
C ALA A 129 8.85 18.52 -8.49
N VAL A 130 8.73 19.14 -7.30
CA VAL A 130 7.43 19.63 -6.80
C VAL A 130 6.86 20.73 -7.68
N ARG A 131 7.68 21.64 -8.22
CA ARG A 131 7.21 22.68 -9.16
C ARG A 131 6.66 22.09 -10.45
N GLU A 132 7.35 21.10 -11.03
CA GLU A 132 6.88 20.40 -12.22
C GLU A 132 5.54 19.69 -11.95
N MET A 133 5.45 18.97 -10.84
CA MET A 133 4.22 18.32 -10.39
C MET A 133 3.08 19.33 -10.27
N VAL A 134 3.31 20.47 -9.64
CA VAL A 134 2.25 21.48 -9.47
C VAL A 134 1.84 22.09 -10.81
N ALA A 135 2.79 22.36 -11.70
CA ALA A 135 2.47 22.83 -13.04
C ALA A 135 1.59 21.83 -13.81
N MET A 136 1.82 20.53 -13.63
CA MET A 136 0.95 19.49 -14.20
C MET A 136 -0.43 19.46 -13.54
N ALA A 137 -0.50 19.52 -12.21
CA ALA A 137 -1.76 19.45 -11.46
C ALA A 137 -2.66 20.70 -11.59
N GLN A 138 -2.10 21.81 -12.11
CA GLN A 138 -2.85 23.04 -12.38
C GLN A 138 -3.73 22.95 -13.62
N GLU A 139 -3.42 22.05 -14.54
CA GLU A 139 -4.17 21.84 -15.78
C GLU A 139 -4.83 20.46 -15.76
N PRO A 140 -5.97 20.29 -16.44
CA PRO A 140 -6.54 18.97 -16.58
C PRO A 140 -5.59 18.01 -17.31
N TYR A 141 -5.49 16.77 -16.83
CA TYR A 141 -4.64 15.73 -17.41
C TYR A 141 -5.35 14.38 -17.44
N THR A 142 -4.85 13.45 -18.26
CA THR A 142 -5.48 12.14 -18.44
C THR A 142 -4.81 11.08 -17.55
N ILE A 143 -5.63 10.23 -16.94
CA ILE A 143 -5.23 8.95 -16.35
C ILE A 143 -5.93 7.80 -17.08
N SER A 144 -5.42 6.58 -16.93
CA SER A 144 -6.17 5.35 -17.28
C SER A 144 -6.59 4.60 -16.03
N ILE A 145 -7.76 3.94 -16.09
CA ILE A 145 -8.18 2.91 -15.14
C ILE A 145 -8.25 1.58 -15.88
N GLU A 146 -7.60 0.57 -15.32
CA GLU A 146 -7.38 -0.75 -15.90
C GLU A 146 -7.78 -1.85 -14.90
N HIS A 147 -8.12 -3.02 -15.43
CA HIS A 147 -8.38 -4.23 -14.65
C HIS A 147 -7.26 -5.22 -14.90
N ASP A 148 -6.51 -5.57 -13.87
CA ASP A 148 -5.35 -6.44 -14.02
C ASP A 148 -5.68 -7.92 -13.88
N ALA A 149 -4.67 -8.78 -14.05
CA ALA A 149 -4.83 -10.23 -13.98
C ALA A 149 -5.18 -10.75 -12.57
N GLU A 150 -4.96 -9.95 -11.52
CA GLU A 150 -5.32 -10.27 -10.13
C GLU A 150 -6.73 -9.79 -9.78
N GLY A 151 -7.42 -9.16 -10.72
CA GLY A 151 -8.76 -8.63 -10.56
C GLY A 151 -8.81 -7.25 -9.92
N ARG A 152 -7.69 -6.53 -9.84
CA ARG A 152 -7.60 -5.22 -9.19
C ARG A 152 -7.95 -4.11 -10.17
N LEU A 153 -8.54 -3.03 -9.67
CA LEU A 153 -8.69 -1.78 -10.42
C LEU A 153 -7.47 -0.90 -10.19
N ILE A 154 -6.63 -0.81 -11.21
CA ILE A 154 -5.37 -0.07 -11.20
C ILE A 154 -5.56 1.24 -11.96
N PHE A 155 -5.04 2.34 -11.44
CA PHE A 155 -5.00 3.59 -12.19
C PHE A 155 -3.57 4.06 -12.44
N VAL A 156 -3.32 4.47 -13.68
CA VAL A 156 -2.03 4.99 -14.12
C VAL A 156 -2.11 6.50 -14.11
N ASP A 157 -1.50 7.10 -13.09
CA ASP A 157 -1.44 8.54 -12.92
C ASP A 157 -0.02 9.06 -13.26
N PRO A 158 0.14 9.87 -14.33
CA PRO A 158 1.44 10.44 -14.67
C PRO A 158 1.99 11.38 -13.60
N LEU A 159 1.13 11.97 -12.77
CA LEU A 159 1.52 12.81 -11.65
C LEU A 159 2.12 11.98 -10.50
N LEU A 160 1.45 10.88 -10.14
CA LEU A 160 1.94 9.93 -9.13
C LEU A 160 3.32 9.39 -9.51
N ALA A 161 3.50 8.99 -10.77
CA ALA A 161 4.76 8.50 -11.28
C ALA A 161 5.91 9.51 -11.14
N LYS A 162 5.63 10.81 -11.31
CA LYS A 162 6.61 11.88 -11.12
C LYS A 162 6.99 12.09 -9.65
N PHE A 163 6.02 11.93 -8.74
CA PHE A 163 6.25 12.14 -7.31
C PHE A 163 7.22 11.12 -6.70
N TRP A 164 7.19 9.87 -7.17
CA TRP A 164 7.96 8.78 -6.57
C TRP A 164 9.40 8.63 -7.10
N VAL A 165 9.88 9.53 -7.99
CA VAL A 165 11.28 9.68 -8.44
C VAL A 165 11.96 8.36 -8.86
N THR A 166 11.18 7.36 -9.24
CA THR A 166 11.63 6.01 -9.61
C THR A 166 10.87 5.54 -10.84
N ASP A 167 11.29 4.41 -11.40
CA ASP A 167 10.74 3.80 -12.61
C ASP A 167 9.20 3.88 -12.62
N VAL A 168 8.66 4.58 -13.64
CA VAL A 168 7.23 4.87 -13.80
C VAL A 168 6.39 3.59 -13.83
N GLU A 169 6.99 2.48 -14.28
CA GLU A 169 6.32 1.18 -14.31
C GLU A 169 6.21 0.52 -12.93
N SER A 170 6.94 1.01 -11.93
CA SER A 170 7.02 0.38 -10.60
C SER A 170 6.01 0.90 -9.58
N VAL A 171 5.37 2.04 -9.86
CA VAL A 171 4.40 2.69 -8.97
C VAL A 171 3.07 2.85 -9.68
N GLN A 172 2.03 2.26 -9.11
CA GLN A 172 0.67 2.29 -9.66
C GLN A 172 -0.33 2.71 -8.59
N GLY A 173 -1.35 3.47 -8.97
CA GLY A 173 -2.48 3.71 -8.10
C GLY A 173 -3.42 2.50 -8.07
N ILE A 174 -4.09 2.26 -6.96
CA ILE A 174 -5.13 1.22 -6.85
C ILE A 174 -6.40 1.78 -6.23
N LEU A 175 -7.55 1.32 -6.74
CA LEU A 175 -8.85 1.57 -6.15
C LEU A 175 -9.25 0.40 -5.25
N LEU A 176 -9.55 0.69 -4.00
CA LEU A 176 -9.94 -0.28 -2.97
C LEU A 176 -11.45 -0.17 -2.72
N PRO A 177 -12.26 -1.14 -3.19
CA PRO A 177 -13.71 -1.15 -2.98
C PRO A 177 -14.12 -0.93 -1.53
N ARG A 178 -15.02 0.04 -1.34
CA ARG A 178 -15.64 0.34 -0.04
C ARG A 178 -17.15 0.18 -0.07
N ALA A 179 -17.79 0.67 -1.14
CA ALA A 179 -19.20 0.47 -1.46
C ALA A 179 -19.39 0.60 -2.98
N GLU A 180 -20.61 0.38 -3.48
CA GLU A 180 -20.90 0.57 -4.91
C GLU A 180 -20.55 2.00 -5.35
N GLY A 181 -19.65 2.12 -6.32
CA GLY A 181 -19.16 3.41 -6.83
C GLY A 181 -18.28 4.21 -5.86
N ILE A 182 -17.89 3.65 -4.70
CA ILE A 182 -17.06 4.34 -3.71
C ILE A 182 -15.81 3.50 -3.43
N PHE A 183 -14.64 4.12 -3.62
CA PHE A 183 -13.35 3.48 -3.48
C PHE A 183 -12.43 4.31 -2.59
N ASP A 184 -11.75 3.68 -1.65
CA ASP A 184 -10.56 4.30 -1.07
C ASP A 184 -9.39 4.19 -2.08
N THR A 185 -8.39 5.06 -1.99
CA THR A 185 -7.21 5.00 -2.86
C THR A 185 -6.03 4.34 -2.17
N GLY A 186 -5.16 3.74 -2.96
CA GLY A 186 -3.89 3.21 -2.50
C GLY A 186 -2.79 3.33 -3.54
N THR A 187 -1.59 2.90 -3.15
CA THR A 187 -0.43 2.80 -4.05
C THR A 187 0.12 1.38 -4.00
N LEU A 188 0.36 0.81 -5.17
CA LEU A 188 1.16 -0.39 -5.35
C LEU A 188 2.62 0.00 -5.60
N LEU A 189 3.54 -0.69 -4.94
CA LEU A 189 4.97 -0.63 -5.22
C LEU A 189 5.43 -2.03 -5.63
N MET A 190 5.94 -2.16 -6.86
CA MET A 190 6.34 -3.46 -7.42
C MET A 190 5.21 -4.51 -7.39
N GLY A 191 3.97 -4.07 -7.62
CA GLY A 191 2.78 -4.93 -7.63
C GLY A 191 2.22 -5.30 -6.25
N GLU A 192 2.84 -4.85 -5.17
CA GLU A 192 2.40 -5.08 -3.78
C GLU A 192 1.76 -3.82 -3.21
N LEU A 193 0.67 -3.95 -2.45
CA LEU A 193 0.03 -2.81 -1.80
C LEU A 193 0.98 -2.20 -0.76
N ALA A 194 1.46 -0.99 -1.04
CA ALA A 194 2.42 -0.27 -0.22
C ALA A 194 1.74 0.71 0.74
N SER A 195 0.61 1.27 0.32
CA SER A 195 -0.20 2.17 1.16
C SER A 195 -1.68 2.10 0.79
N ALA A 196 -2.54 2.15 1.80
CA ALA A 196 -3.96 2.44 1.65
C ALA A 196 -4.24 3.77 2.35
N GLU A 197 -4.81 4.74 1.64
CA GLU A 197 -4.99 6.11 2.11
C GLU A 197 -6.35 6.31 2.79
N VAL A 198 -6.70 5.43 3.72
CA VAL A 198 -7.98 5.51 4.44
C VAL A 198 -7.98 6.65 5.46
N ASP A 199 -6.82 6.92 6.08
CA ASP A 199 -6.65 7.85 7.22
C ASP A 199 -5.49 8.86 7.11
N GLY A 200 -4.93 9.04 5.90
CA GLY A 200 -3.80 9.94 5.67
C GLY A 200 -4.19 11.42 5.54
N PRO A 201 -3.23 12.37 5.62
CA PRO A 201 -3.47 13.78 5.31
C PRO A 201 -3.74 14.04 3.81
N SER A 202 -3.38 13.10 2.94
CA SER A 202 -3.83 12.96 1.54
C SER A 202 -5.08 12.07 1.41
N GLY A 203 -5.54 11.48 2.53
CA GLY A 203 -6.57 10.47 2.63
C GLY A 203 -7.91 10.95 2.14
N GLY A 204 -8.50 10.12 1.30
CA GLY A 204 -9.72 10.41 0.60
C GLY A 204 -10.32 9.17 -0.03
N PHE A 205 -11.49 9.37 -0.62
CA PHE A 205 -12.16 8.35 -1.40
C PHE A 205 -12.61 8.93 -2.73
N TRP A 206 -12.72 8.08 -3.74
CA TRP A 206 -13.25 8.40 -5.04
C TRP A 206 -14.68 7.90 -5.13
N GLU A 207 -15.57 8.79 -5.55
CA GLU A 207 -16.99 8.55 -5.76
C GLU A 207 -17.28 8.66 -7.26
N PHE A 208 -17.91 7.64 -7.83
CA PHE A 208 -18.28 7.58 -9.24
C PHE A 208 -19.77 7.84 -9.42
N GLU A 209 -20.10 8.68 -10.40
CA GLU A 209 -21.47 8.85 -10.89
C GLU A 209 -21.64 8.02 -12.17
N PHE A 210 -22.80 7.40 -12.32
CA PHE A 210 -23.09 6.47 -13.42
C PHE A 210 -24.18 7.03 -14.34
N ASP A 211 -24.11 6.67 -15.63
CA ASP A 211 -25.19 6.89 -16.59
C ASP A 211 -26.31 5.83 -16.46
N ASP A 212 -27.33 5.93 -17.32
CA ASP A 212 -28.47 5.01 -17.35
C ASP A 212 -28.07 3.56 -17.71
N ASP A 213 -26.93 3.37 -18.36
CA ASP A 213 -26.38 2.06 -18.72
C ASP A 213 -25.49 1.48 -17.61
N GLY A 214 -25.34 2.20 -16.49
CA GLY A 214 -24.51 1.81 -15.35
C GLY A 214 -23.02 2.00 -15.60
N ARG A 215 -22.61 2.76 -16.62
CA ARG A 215 -21.20 3.09 -16.88
C ARG A 215 -20.83 4.33 -16.08
N ALA A 216 -19.68 4.29 -15.41
CA ALA A 216 -19.20 5.46 -14.68
C ALA A 216 -18.83 6.55 -15.67
N VAL A 217 -19.40 7.75 -15.53
CA VAL A 217 -19.17 8.89 -16.44
C VAL A 217 -18.42 10.02 -15.78
N ARG A 218 -18.52 10.11 -14.45
CA ARG A 218 -17.89 11.16 -13.66
C ARG A 218 -17.31 10.58 -12.37
N MET A 219 -16.27 11.23 -11.87
CA MET A 219 -15.56 10.85 -10.66
C MET A 219 -15.26 12.09 -9.81
N LEU A 220 -15.46 11.97 -8.49
CA LEU A 220 -15.10 12.99 -7.51
C LEU A 220 -14.17 12.36 -6.49
N GLY A 221 -12.97 12.91 -6.30
CA GLY A 221 -12.15 12.58 -5.14
C GLY A 221 -12.45 13.55 -4.02
N ARG A 222 -12.67 13.03 -2.82
CA ARG A 222 -12.97 13.79 -1.61
C ARG A 222 -11.92 13.51 -0.55
N ALA A 223 -11.42 14.55 0.10
CA ALA A 223 -10.64 14.40 1.32
C ALA A 223 -11.53 13.99 2.49
N GLN A 224 -10.93 13.59 3.61
CA GLN A 224 -11.66 13.21 4.83
C GLN A 224 -12.59 14.32 5.38
N ASP A 225 -12.25 15.59 5.13
CA ASP A 225 -13.06 16.75 5.54
C ASP A 225 -14.18 17.10 4.53
N ASP A 226 -14.45 16.19 3.59
CA ASP A 226 -15.43 16.29 2.50
C ASP A 226 -15.14 17.40 1.47
N ARG A 227 -13.95 18.02 1.50
CA ARG A 227 -13.51 18.87 0.38
C ARG A 227 -13.28 18.02 -0.86
N ILE A 228 -13.78 18.52 -1.99
CA ILE A 228 -13.45 17.97 -3.30
C ILE A 228 -11.99 18.28 -3.60
N ILE A 229 -11.18 17.22 -3.75
CA ILE A 229 -9.76 17.29 -4.08
C ILE A 229 -9.45 16.98 -5.54
N LEU A 230 -10.38 16.34 -6.24
CA LEU A 230 -10.31 16.19 -7.70
C LEU A 230 -11.69 16.02 -8.28
N ARG A 231 -11.83 16.42 -9.54
CA ARG A 231 -12.96 16.07 -10.39
C ARG A 231 -12.41 15.36 -11.60
N ALA A 232 -13.11 14.36 -12.11
CA ALA A 232 -12.78 13.78 -13.38
C ALA A 232 -14.04 13.49 -14.19
N GLU A 233 -13.90 13.66 -15.50
CA GLU A 233 -14.88 13.22 -16.47
C GLU A 233 -14.26 12.10 -17.28
N ARG A 234 -15.03 11.08 -17.62
CA ARG A 234 -14.58 10.05 -18.54
C ARG A 234 -14.20 10.72 -19.85
N ALA A 235 -12.99 10.46 -20.36
CA ALA A 235 -12.56 11.00 -21.63
C ALA A 235 -13.56 10.55 -22.69
N SER A 236 -14.07 11.50 -23.47
CA SER A 236 -14.96 11.18 -24.59
C SER A 236 -14.13 10.36 -25.58
N GLY A 237 -14.33 9.04 -25.57
CA GLY A 237 -13.77 8.18 -26.58
C GLY A 237 -14.17 8.75 -27.93
N GLY A 238 -13.20 9.13 -28.75
CA GLY A 238 -13.46 9.28 -30.16
C GLY A 238 -13.86 7.91 -30.68
N ASP A 239 -15.16 7.71 -30.89
CA ASP A 239 -15.70 6.56 -31.63
C ASP A 239 -15.00 6.37 -32.98
#